data_AF-A0A9X8DNY5-F1
#
_entry.id   AF-A0A9X8DNY5-F1
#
_cell.length_a   1.000
_cell.length_b   1.000
_cell.length_c   1.000
_cell.angle_alpha   90.00
_cell.angle_beta   90.00
_cell.angle_gamma   90.00
#
_symmetry.space_group_name_H-M   'P 1'
#
loop_
_entity.id
_entity.type
_entity.pdbx_description
1 polymer ?
#
loop_
_entity_poly.entity_id
_entity_poly.type
_entity_poly.pdbx_seq_one_letter_code
_entity_poly.pdbx_strand_id
1 'polypeptide(L)'
;MIYKHLTRVYEQITQTFHGVPPAEPTPPVPPHPFRALVKDVAQPFELWPRSFVMNLAYHAPAEPVRHPMTNANHDTPTTLRSYLQRVRQTCRTPPPVQGDVWLRLLFHMLPVNSRFAYLQSTRPDAICCAYGCGAVETQSHAFYSCPHVHPIWTFHTASWSYFGVNFSWDSISDLDNFTVSPRSVPRKDALRILWSLLTATTVHLIWTQHNLIQYEHHTPLPPDAWHQLTFIGWMTSVRRWLRLQLPDCPLRTTVLQVLYSLRGHPNYRVLWVKYPHCLQLQPTPPST
;
A
#
# COMPACT_ATOMS: atom_id res chain seq x y z
N MET A 1 12.40 12.58 -36.33
CA MET A 1 12.96 13.94 -36.08
C MET A 1 14.03 13.95 -34.97
N ILE A 2 13.89 13.19 -33.88
CA ILE A 2 14.89 13.12 -32.78
C ILE A 2 16.26 12.59 -33.25
N TYR A 3 16.29 11.55 -34.08
CA TYR A 3 17.55 10.92 -34.53
C TYR A 3 18.46 11.89 -35.31
N LYS A 4 17.89 12.68 -36.23
CA LYS A 4 18.63 13.69 -37.00
C LYS A 4 19.18 14.84 -36.13
N HIS A 5 18.49 15.17 -35.04
CA HIS A 5 18.96 16.19 -34.10
C HIS A 5 20.15 15.68 -33.28
N LEU A 6 20.06 14.44 -32.79
CA LEU A 6 21.15 13.81 -32.02
C LEU A 6 22.41 13.59 -32.88
N THR A 7 22.25 13.18 -34.14
CA THR A 7 23.39 13.04 -35.07
C THR A 7 24.08 14.38 -35.32
N ARG A 8 23.31 15.47 -35.51
CA ARG A 8 23.89 16.83 -35.66
C ARG A 8 24.66 17.27 -34.42
N VAL A 9 24.09 17.06 -33.23
CA VAL A 9 24.76 17.43 -31.97
C VAL A 9 26.07 16.65 -31.81
N TYR A 10 26.08 15.36 -32.14
CA TYR A 10 27.28 14.53 -32.09
C TYR A 10 28.37 15.03 -33.07
N GLU A 11 28.01 15.30 -34.32
CA GLU A 11 28.95 15.83 -35.32
C GLU A 11 29.52 17.19 -34.90
N GLN A 12 28.68 18.06 -34.34
CA GLN A 12 29.08 19.40 -33.87
C GLN A 12 30.07 19.32 -32.70
N ILE A 13 29.83 18.42 -31.73
CA ILE A 13 30.74 18.17 -30.62
C ILE A 13 32.07 17.60 -31.15
N THR A 14 32.01 16.63 -32.06
CA THR A 14 33.21 15.98 -32.60
C THR A 14 34.09 16.95 -33.37
N GLN A 15 33.50 17.84 -34.19
CA GLN A 15 34.23 18.91 -34.88
C GLN A 15 34.85 19.93 -33.91
N THR A 16 34.19 20.23 -32.80
CA THR A 16 34.69 21.15 -31.77
C THR A 16 35.92 20.57 -31.05
N PHE A 17 36.03 19.25 -30.94
CA PHE A 17 37.12 18.55 -30.25
C PHE A 17 38.34 18.23 -31.12
N HIS A 18 38.26 18.33 -32.45
CA HIS A 18 39.38 18.01 -33.36
C HIS A 18 40.51 19.07 -33.41
N GLY A 19 40.41 20.16 -32.64
CA GLY A 19 41.41 21.24 -32.60
C GLY A 19 42.20 21.38 -31.29
N VAL A 20 42.04 20.46 -30.32
CA VAL A 20 42.73 20.56 -29.03
C VAL A 20 44.15 19.98 -29.17
N PRO A 21 45.22 20.71 -28.81
CA PRO A 21 46.58 20.18 -28.77
C PRO A 21 46.68 18.98 -27.81
N PRO A 22 47.70 18.12 -27.92
CA PRO A 22 47.90 17.02 -26.98
C PRO A 22 47.88 17.56 -25.55
N ALA A 23 46.96 17.05 -24.72
CA ALA A 23 46.88 17.44 -23.32
C ALA A 23 48.23 17.19 -22.64
N GLU A 24 48.67 18.16 -21.82
CA GLU A 24 49.81 17.98 -20.92
C GLU A 24 49.64 16.69 -20.10
N PRO A 25 50.74 15.98 -19.77
CA PRO A 25 50.66 14.73 -19.03
C PRO A 25 49.86 14.94 -17.75
N THR A 26 48.70 14.28 -17.68
CA THR A 26 47.79 14.31 -16.54
C THR A 26 48.58 14.07 -15.25
N PRO A 27 48.43 14.91 -14.21
CA PRO A 27 49.04 14.62 -12.91
C PRO A 27 48.62 13.22 -12.45
N PRO A 28 49.47 12.51 -11.69
CA PRO A 28 49.15 11.16 -11.22
C PRO A 28 47.81 11.20 -10.49
N VAL A 29 46.90 10.32 -10.93
CA VAL A 29 45.57 10.20 -10.33
C VAL A 29 45.76 10.01 -8.83
N PRO A 30 45.16 10.86 -7.97
CA PRO A 30 45.28 10.69 -6.53
C PRO A 30 44.76 9.30 -6.17
N PRO A 31 45.46 8.56 -5.30
CA PRO A 31 45.07 7.20 -4.95
C PRO A 31 43.63 7.17 -4.45
N HIS A 32 42.83 6.21 -4.92
CA HIS A 32 41.41 6.13 -4.61
C HIS A 32 41.18 6.14 -3.08
N PRO A 33 40.18 6.90 -2.59
CA PRO A 33 40.01 7.15 -1.16
C PRO A 33 39.65 5.89 -0.37
N PHE A 34 39.14 4.86 -1.04
CA PHE A 34 38.83 3.58 -0.43
C PHE A 34 40.09 2.73 -0.29
N ARG A 35 40.48 2.48 0.95
CA ARG A 35 41.58 1.61 1.34
C ARG A 35 41.07 0.47 2.21
N ALA A 36 41.68 -0.70 2.05
CA ALA A 36 41.44 -1.84 2.91
C ALA A 36 42.75 -2.52 3.27
N LEU A 37 42.77 -3.20 4.41
CA LEU A 37 43.89 -4.04 4.81
C LEU A 37 43.79 -5.37 4.05
N VAL A 38 44.76 -5.61 3.17
CA VAL A 38 44.92 -6.89 2.47
C VAL A 38 46.23 -7.49 2.95
N LYS A 39 46.16 -8.61 3.69
CA LYS A 39 47.33 -9.23 4.37
C LYS A 39 48.11 -8.19 5.20
N ASP A 40 47.38 -7.45 6.03
CA ASP A 40 47.90 -6.41 6.94
C ASP A 40 48.59 -5.21 6.28
N VAL A 41 48.50 -5.08 4.95
CA VAL A 41 48.98 -3.91 4.20
C VAL A 41 47.79 -3.09 3.73
N ALA A 42 47.78 -1.80 4.04
CA ALA A 42 46.75 -0.88 3.55
C ALA A 42 46.95 -0.64 2.06
N GLN A 43 46.03 -1.17 1.24
CA GLN A 43 46.08 -1.08 -0.21
C GLN A 43 44.90 -0.24 -0.74
N PRO A 44 45.13 0.59 -1.77
CA PRO A 44 44.05 1.30 -2.45
C PRO A 44 43.23 0.32 -3.30
N PHE A 45 41.99 0.70 -3.59
CA PHE A 45 40.98 -0.16 -4.24
C PHE A 45 41.46 -0.83 -5.53
N GLU A 46 42.26 -0.16 -6.35
CA GLU A 46 42.74 -0.68 -7.65
C GLU A 46 43.70 -1.86 -7.50
N LEU A 47 44.30 -2.01 -6.31
CA LEU A 47 45.24 -3.09 -5.99
C LEU A 47 44.57 -4.23 -5.19
N TRP A 48 43.28 -4.13 -4.89
CA TRP A 48 42.60 -5.19 -4.14
C TRP A 48 42.53 -6.49 -4.94
N PRO A 49 42.88 -7.64 -4.33
CA PRO A 49 42.71 -8.93 -4.99
C PRO A 49 41.26 -9.16 -5.41
N ARG A 50 41.06 -9.75 -6.58
CA ARG A 50 39.72 -10.08 -7.10
C ARG A 50 38.91 -10.92 -6.10
N SER A 51 39.55 -11.85 -5.39
CA SER A 51 38.92 -12.66 -4.34
C SER A 51 38.43 -11.83 -3.15
N PHE A 52 39.20 -10.81 -2.75
CA PHE A 52 38.83 -9.89 -1.68
C PHE A 52 37.61 -9.05 -2.08
N VAL A 53 37.59 -8.52 -3.31
CA VAL A 53 36.44 -7.80 -3.87
C VAL A 53 35.22 -8.71 -3.99
N MET A 54 35.39 -9.96 -4.45
CA MET A 54 34.30 -10.94 -4.55
C MET A 54 33.72 -11.33 -3.19
N ASN A 55 34.55 -11.42 -2.15
CA ASN A 55 34.08 -11.68 -0.78
C ASN A 55 33.34 -10.46 -0.19
N LEU A 56 33.80 -9.23 -0.46
CA LEU A 56 33.08 -8.02 -0.08
C LEU A 56 31.74 -7.89 -0.80
N ALA A 57 31.69 -8.28 -2.08
CA ALA A 57 30.48 -8.33 -2.89
C ALA A 57 29.71 -9.65 -2.72
N TYR A 58 30.12 -10.52 -1.80
CA TYR A 58 29.44 -11.78 -1.58
C TYR A 58 28.07 -11.50 -0.96
N HIS A 59 27.05 -11.64 -1.78
CA HIS A 59 25.70 -11.83 -1.31
C HIS A 59 25.51 -13.33 -1.10
N ALA A 60 25.17 -13.73 0.13
CA ALA A 60 24.72 -15.10 0.38
C ALA A 60 23.69 -15.48 -0.70
N PRO A 61 23.79 -16.68 -1.31
CA PRO A 61 22.80 -17.14 -2.26
C PRO A 61 21.42 -16.92 -1.64
N ALA A 62 20.53 -16.25 -2.38
CA ALA A 62 19.19 -16.06 -1.89
C ALA A 62 18.61 -17.45 -1.62
N GLU A 63 18.42 -17.79 -0.34
CA GLU A 63 17.59 -18.94 0.00
C GLU A 63 16.27 -18.76 -0.73
N PRO A 64 15.66 -19.83 -1.27
CA PRO A 64 14.36 -19.74 -1.92
C PRO A 64 13.30 -19.42 -0.86
N VAL A 65 13.22 -18.16 -0.46
CA VAL A 65 12.23 -17.66 0.49
C VAL A 65 10.90 -17.63 -0.24
N ARG A 66 9.93 -18.35 0.31
CA ARG A 66 8.56 -18.36 -0.19
C ARG A 66 8.02 -16.92 -0.17
N HIS A 67 7.45 -16.48 -1.28
CA HIS A 67 6.88 -15.14 -1.36
C HIS A 67 5.78 -14.96 -0.28
N PRO A 68 5.66 -13.80 0.39
CA PRO A 68 4.74 -13.60 1.51
C PRO A 68 3.28 -13.91 1.15
N MET A 69 2.89 -13.58 -0.09
CA MET A 69 1.59 -13.92 -0.66
C MET A 69 1.59 -15.25 -1.42
N THR A 70 2.24 -16.31 -0.97
CA THR A 70 2.08 -17.64 -1.56
C THR A 70 1.11 -18.45 -0.71
N ASN A 71 0.05 -19.00 -1.32
CA ASN A 71 -0.87 -19.93 -0.66
C ASN A 71 -1.18 -21.11 -1.60
N ALA A 72 -2.18 -21.93 -1.25
CA ALA A 72 -2.59 -23.09 -2.04
C ALA A 72 -3.12 -22.74 -3.45
N ASN A 73 -3.69 -21.55 -3.65
CA ASN A 73 -4.24 -21.09 -4.94
C ASN A 73 -3.16 -20.45 -5.85
N HIS A 74 -2.02 -20.05 -5.28
CA HIS A 74 -0.95 -19.36 -5.99
C HIS A 74 0.43 -19.84 -5.52
N ASP A 75 0.65 -21.15 -5.66
CA ASP A 75 1.87 -21.89 -5.32
C ASP A 75 2.93 -21.86 -6.45
N THR A 76 2.52 -21.74 -7.71
CA THR A 76 3.43 -21.63 -8.86
C THR A 76 3.84 -20.17 -9.16
N PRO A 77 5.01 -19.93 -9.78
CA PRO A 77 5.43 -18.59 -10.17
C PRO A 77 4.47 -17.85 -11.12
N THR A 78 3.76 -18.56 -11.98
CA THR A 78 2.82 -17.98 -12.96
C THR A 78 1.50 -17.56 -12.31
N THR A 79 0.91 -18.43 -11.48
CA THR A 79 -0.32 -18.12 -10.73
C THR A 79 -0.07 -16.99 -9.73
N LEU A 80 1.08 -17.02 -9.03
CA LEU A 80 1.52 -15.94 -8.16
C LEU A 80 1.70 -14.61 -8.91
N ARG A 81 2.37 -14.60 -10.07
CA ARG A 81 2.55 -13.38 -10.85
C ARG A 81 1.21 -12.76 -11.26
N SER A 82 0.26 -13.57 -11.72
CA SER A 82 -1.08 -13.13 -12.08
C SER A 82 -1.84 -12.56 -10.87
N TYR A 83 -1.73 -13.21 -9.71
CA TYR A 83 -2.30 -12.71 -8.46
C TYR A 83 -1.70 -11.36 -8.07
N LEU A 84 -0.37 -11.22 -8.09
CA LEU A 84 0.33 -9.98 -7.77
C LEU A 84 -0.04 -8.82 -8.72
N GLN A 85 -0.31 -9.10 -10.00
CA GLN A 85 -0.84 -8.10 -10.92
C GLN A 85 -2.22 -7.61 -10.48
N ARG A 86 -3.13 -8.53 -10.09
CA ARG A 86 -4.46 -8.16 -9.56
C ARG A 86 -4.37 -7.37 -8.26
N VAL A 87 -3.48 -7.77 -7.34
CA VAL A 87 -3.21 -7.05 -6.08
C VAL A 87 -2.78 -5.61 -6.37
N ARG A 88 -1.80 -5.42 -7.25
CA ARG A 88 -1.30 -4.09 -7.63
C ARG A 88 -2.38 -3.25 -8.30
N GLN A 89 -3.18 -3.83 -9.19
CA GLN A 89 -4.31 -3.12 -9.83
C GLN A 89 -5.34 -2.69 -8.80
N THR A 90 -5.72 -3.58 -7.88
CA THR A 90 -6.68 -3.30 -6.81
C THR A 90 -6.18 -2.19 -5.90
N CYS A 91 -4.94 -2.28 -5.41
CA CYS A 91 -4.34 -1.29 -4.52
C CYS A 91 -4.05 0.07 -5.21
N ARG A 92 -4.07 0.15 -6.55
CA ARG A 92 -3.98 1.43 -7.29
C ARG A 92 -5.32 2.17 -7.43
N THR A 93 -6.43 1.49 -7.15
CA THR A 93 -7.78 2.08 -7.20
C THR A 93 -7.98 3.18 -6.13
N PRO A 94 -7.66 2.95 -4.83
CA PRO A 94 -7.74 3.98 -3.81
C PRO A 94 -6.67 5.08 -3.98
N PRO A 95 -6.79 6.21 -3.24
CA PRO A 95 -5.70 7.19 -3.10
C PRO A 95 -4.35 6.53 -2.78
N PRO A 96 -3.22 7.03 -3.33
CA PRO A 96 -1.92 6.37 -3.24
C PRO A 96 -1.50 5.96 -1.83
N VAL A 97 -1.66 6.84 -0.84
CA VAL A 97 -1.28 6.56 0.55
C VAL A 97 -2.13 5.44 1.17
N GLN A 98 -3.43 5.40 0.86
CA GLN A 98 -4.32 4.33 1.35
C GLN A 98 -4.00 2.99 0.70
N GLY A 99 -3.80 3.00 -0.62
CA GLY A 99 -3.42 1.81 -1.38
C GLY A 99 -2.06 1.24 -0.98
N ASP A 100 -1.10 2.12 -0.67
CA ASP A 100 0.24 1.73 -0.24
C ASP A 100 0.24 1.04 1.13
N VAL A 101 -0.51 1.54 2.11
CA VAL A 101 -0.62 0.87 3.42
C VAL A 101 -1.24 -0.53 3.25
N TRP A 102 -2.30 -0.66 2.44
CA TRP A 102 -2.89 -1.98 2.19
C TRP A 102 -1.94 -2.91 1.45
N LEU A 103 -1.19 -2.41 0.46
CA LEU A 103 -0.15 -3.19 -0.20
C LEU A 103 0.89 -3.70 0.79
N ARG A 104 1.40 -2.82 1.68
CA ARG A 104 2.35 -3.19 2.73
C ARG A 104 1.77 -4.18 3.74
N LEU A 105 0.47 -4.10 4.04
CA LEU A 105 -0.21 -5.10 4.85
C LEU A 105 -0.12 -6.48 4.19
N LEU A 106 -0.54 -6.57 2.92
CA LEU A 106 -0.55 -7.82 2.15
C LEU A 106 0.88 -8.41 1.97
N PHE A 107 1.89 -7.56 1.79
CA PHE A 107 3.29 -8.00 1.66
C PHE A 107 3.95 -8.37 2.98
N HIS A 108 3.22 -8.32 4.11
CA HIS A 108 3.78 -8.49 5.44
C HIS A 108 4.96 -7.52 5.67
N MET A 109 4.76 -6.23 5.39
CA MET A 109 5.78 -5.19 5.56
C MET A 109 5.48 -4.22 6.70
N LEU A 110 4.26 -4.25 7.25
CA LEU A 110 3.90 -3.39 8.38
C LEU A 110 4.50 -3.93 9.69
N PRO A 111 5.20 -3.09 10.47
CA PRO A 111 5.86 -3.49 11.71
C PRO A 111 4.88 -3.57 12.90
N VAL A 112 3.99 -4.56 12.88
CA VAL A 112 3.14 -4.89 14.04
C VAL A 112 3.98 -5.48 15.18
N ASN A 113 3.51 -5.33 16.42
CA ASN A 113 4.34 -5.57 17.59
C ASN A 113 4.85 -7.01 17.72
N SER A 114 4.16 -8.01 17.16
CA SER A 114 4.66 -9.40 17.16
C SER A 114 6.03 -9.58 16.50
N ARG A 115 6.50 -8.62 15.68
CA ARG A 115 7.84 -8.64 15.08
C ARG A 115 8.96 -8.27 16.05
N PHE A 116 8.62 -7.67 17.19
CA PHE A 116 9.58 -7.24 18.21
C PHE A 116 9.74 -8.26 19.33
N ALA A 117 9.51 -9.55 19.04
CA ALA A 117 9.69 -10.63 20.01
C ALA A 117 11.09 -10.63 20.66
N TYR A 118 12.12 -10.22 19.93
CA TYR A 118 13.48 -10.09 20.44
C TYR A 118 13.64 -9.04 21.57
N LEU A 119 12.69 -8.11 21.73
CA LEU A 119 12.67 -7.12 22.81
C LEU A 119 12.00 -7.63 24.10
N GLN A 120 11.39 -8.82 24.09
CA GLN A 120 10.62 -9.31 25.24
C GLN A 120 11.45 -9.54 26.50
N SER A 121 12.76 -9.75 26.36
CA SER A 121 13.67 -9.92 27.50
C SER A 121 13.80 -8.66 28.36
N THR A 122 13.70 -7.48 27.75
CA THR A 122 13.79 -6.19 28.45
C THR A 122 12.43 -5.51 28.62
N ARG A 123 11.50 -5.76 27.70
CA ARG A 123 10.15 -5.20 27.70
C ARG A 123 9.13 -6.31 27.40
N PRO A 124 8.58 -6.99 28.42
CA PRO A 124 7.69 -8.14 28.23
C PRO A 124 6.46 -7.88 27.36
N ASP A 125 5.95 -6.65 27.41
CA ASP A 125 4.81 -6.13 26.65
C ASP A 125 5.16 -5.68 25.21
N ALA A 126 6.41 -5.83 24.77
CA ALA A 126 6.87 -5.38 23.45
C ALA A 126 6.11 -5.99 22.25
N ILE A 127 5.44 -7.12 22.45
CA ILE A 127 4.62 -7.81 21.43
C ILE A 127 3.12 -7.59 21.59
N CYS A 128 2.70 -6.93 22.66
CA CYS A 128 1.29 -6.74 22.98
C CYS A 128 0.65 -5.68 22.07
N CYS A 129 -0.67 -5.73 21.94
CA CYS A 129 -1.45 -4.78 21.16
C CYS A 129 -1.22 -3.34 21.61
N ALA A 130 -0.96 -2.45 20.65
CA ALA A 130 -0.81 -1.01 20.87
C ALA A 130 -2.04 -0.38 21.54
N TYR A 131 -3.23 -0.92 21.30
CA TYR A 131 -4.47 -0.47 21.94
C TYR A 131 -4.63 -0.95 23.40
N GLY A 132 -3.68 -1.74 23.93
CA GLY A 132 -3.68 -2.17 25.34
C GLY A 132 -4.65 -3.30 25.67
N CYS A 133 -5.19 -4.03 24.67
CA CYS A 133 -6.14 -5.13 24.93
C CYS A 133 -5.48 -6.43 25.43
N GLY A 134 -4.15 -6.43 25.66
CA GLY A 134 -3.38 -7.54 26.25
C GLY A 134 -3.01 -8.70 25.30
N ALA A 135 -3.59 -8.77 24.10
CA ALA A 135 -3.28 -9.82 23.12
C ALA A 135 -1.95 -9.55 22.38
N VAL A 136 -1.34 -10.61 21.83
CA VAL A 136 -0.19 -10.50 20.93
C VAL A 136 -0.62 -9.85 19.61
N GLU A 137 0.09 -8.80 19.20
CA GLU A 137 -0.26 -8.02 18.03
C GLU A 137 0.31 -8.60 16.74
N THR A 138 -0.40 -9.59 16.22
CA THR A 138 -0.23 -10.04 14.83
C THR A 138 -0.89 -9.05 13.86
N GLN A 139 -0.64 -9.18 12.56
CA GLN A 139 -1.36 -8.36 11.57
C GLN A 139 -2.87 -8.62 11.59
N SER A 140 -3.29 -9.88 11.72
CA SER A 140 -4.71 -10.24 11.85
C SER A 140 -5.32 -9.57 13.09
N HIS A 141 -4.57 -9.50 14.19
CA HIS A 141 -5.01 -8.79 15.39
C HIS A 141 -5.11 -7.28 15.17
N ALA A 142 -4.02 -6.63 14.79
CA ALA A 142 -3.94 -5.18 14.62
C ALA A 142 -4.98 -4.63 13.63
N PHE A 143 -5.27 -5.37 12.56
CA PHE A 143 -6.12 -4.90 11.47
C PHE A 143 -7.54 -5.48 11.47
N TYR A 144 -7.84 -6.49 12.29
CA TYR A 144 -9.16 -7.12 12.23
C TYR A 144 -9.72 -7.57 13.58
N SER A 145 -9.02 -8.41 14.35
CA SER A 145 -9.60 -9.06 15.53
C SER A 145 -9.47 -8.28 16.84
N CYS A 146 -8.68 -7.21 16.88
CA CYS A 146 -8.59 -6.33 18.05
C CYS A 146 -9.99 -5.77 18.43
N PRO A 147 -10.39 -5.77 19.72
CA PRO A 147 -11.68 -5.26 20.16
C PRO A 147 -11.96 -3.79 19.81
N HIS A 148 -10.91 -2.98 19.63
CA HIS A 148 -11.03 -1.59 19.20
C HIS A 148 -11.25 -1.44 17.69
N VAL A 149 -10.87 -2.45 16.91
CA VAL A 149 -10.86 -2.43 15.43
C VAL A 149 -11.99 -3.25 14.84
N HIS A 150 -12.26 -4.43 15.40
CA HIS A 150 -13.31 -5.34 14.91
C HIS A 150 -14.69 -4.68 14.73
N PRO A 151 -15.17 -3.79 15.65
CA PRO A 151 -16.46 -3.12 15.50
C PRO A 151 -16.60 -2.31 14.21
N ILE A 152 -15.49 -1.82 13.65
CA ILE A 152 -15.48 -1.05 12.39
C ILE A 152 -15.90 -1.96 11.23
N TRP A 153 -15.35 -3.17 11.18
CA TRP A 153 -15.64 -4.14 10.13
C TRP A 153 -17.05 -4.70 10.26
N THR A 154 -17.55 -4.92 11.48
CA THR A 154 -18.94 -5.35 11.69
C THR A 154 -19.93 -4.26 11.29
N PHE A 155 -19.64 -3.00 11.61
CA PHE A 155 -20.44 -1.85 11.21
C PHE A 155 -20.63 -1.77 9.69
N HIS A 156 -19.54 -1.91 8.91
CA HIS A 156 -19.62 -1.92 7.46
C HIS A 156 -20.29 -3.21 6.95
N THR A 157 -19.90 -4.38 7.44
CA THR A 157 -20.48 -5.67 7.02
C THR A 157 -21.99 -5.69 7.16
N ALA A 158 -22.56 -5.09 8.19
CA ALA A 158 -24.01 -5.02 8.39
C ALA A 158 -24.78 -4.38 7.21
N SER A 159 -24.21 -3.37 6.55
CA SER A 159 -24.84 -2.75 5.36
C SER A 159 -24.51 -3.49 4.07
N TRP A 160 -23.31 -4.07 3.99
CA TRP A 160 -22.81 -4.75 2.80
C TRP A 160 -23.31 -6.19 2.64
N SER A 161 -23.79 -6.81 3.73
CA SER A 161 -24.37 -8.16 3.75
C SER A 161 -25.55 -8.32 2.80
N TYR A 162 -26.27 -7.22 2.48
CA TYR A 162 -27.31 -7.18 1.46
C TYR A 162 -26.81 -7.68 0.09
N PHE A 163 -25.57 -7.36 -0.26
CA PHE A 163 -24.93 -7.81 -1.50
C PHE A 163 -24.18 -9.15 -1.35
N GLY A 164 -24.26 -9.79 -0.18
CA GLY A 164 -23.45 -10.94 0.18
C GLY A 164 -21.95 -10.62 0.30
N VAL A 165 -21.60 -9.36 0.54
CA VAL A 165 -20.21 -8.91 0.74
C VAL A 165 -19.94 -8.83 2.24
N ASN A 166 -18.79 -9.35 2.67
CA ASN A 166 -18.28 -9.21 4.03
C ASN A 166 -16.88 -8.57 4.02
N PHE A 167 -16.40 -8.23 5.22
CA PHE A 167 -15.04 -7.72 5.43
C PHE A 167 -14.28 -8.64 6.39
N SER A 168 -14.26 -9.95 6.12
CA SER A 168 -13.47 -10.89 6.93
C SER A 168 -11.97 -10.64 6.79
N TRP A 169 -11.17 -11.08 7.76
CA TRP A 169 -9.71 -11.08 7.63
C TRP A 169 -9.26 -11.73 6.33
N ASP A 170 -9.79 -12.92 5.99
CA ASP A 170 -9.41 -13.67 4.80
C ASP A 170 -9.66 -12.90 3.49
N SER A 171 -10.73 -12.10 3.42
CA SER A 171 -11.00 -11.25 2.25
C SER A 171 -10.12 -10.01 2.19
N ILE A 172 -9.73 -9.46 3.34
CA ILE A 172 -8.86 -8.29 3.43
C ILE A 172 -7.40 -8.68 3.14
N SER A 173 -6.96 -9.86 3.59
CA SER A 173 -5.60 -10.37 3.44
C SER A 173 -5.36 -11.17 2.15
N ASP A 174 -6.43 -11.64 1.50
CA ASP A 174 -6.38 -12.34 0.21
C ASP A 174 -7.56 -11.90 -0.69
N LEU A 175 -7.23 -11.27 -1.82
CA LEU A 175 -8.20 -10.66 -2.72
C LEU A 175 -9.03 -11.67 -3.50
N ASP A 176 -8.56 -12.92 -3.63
CA ASP A 176 -9.32 -13.97 -4.31
C ASP A 176 -10.57 -14.37 -3.48
N ASN A 177 -10.58 -14.10 -2.18
CA ASN A 177 -11.71 -14.35 -1.29
C ASN A 177 -12.82 -13.28 -1.37
N PHE A 178 -12.70 -12.26 -2.22
CA PHE A 178 -13.80 -11.31 -2.46
C PHE A 178 -14.96 -12.00 -3.19
N THR A 179 -16.08 -12.14 -2.48
CA THR A 179 -17.30 -12.80 -2.96
C THR A 179 -18.52 -11.88 -2.86
N VAL A 180 -19.55 -12.20 -3.66
CA VAL A 180 -20.84 -11.52 -3.67
C VAL A 180 -21.95 -12.57 -3.73
N SER A 181 -23.16 -12.23 -3.29
CA SER A 181 -24.31 -13.13 -3.44
C SER A 181 -24.63 -13.37 -4.93
N PRO A 182 -25.24 -14.51 -5.31
CA PRO A 182 -25.59 -14.79 -6.70
C PRO A 182 -26.43 -13.69 -7.37
N ARG A 183 -27.32 -13.04 -6.60
CA ARG A 183 -28.15 -11.91 -7.06
C ARG A 183 -27.35 -10.64 -7.39
N SER A 184 -26.14 -10.53 -6.83
CA SER A 184 -25.28 -9.35 -6.93
C SER A 184 -24.16 -9.51 -7.96
N VAL A 185 -24.05 -10.69 -8.59
CA VAL A 185 -23.05 -10.98 -9.64
C VAL A 185 -23.05 -9.94 -10.77
N PRO A 186 -24.21 -9.45 -11.28
CA PRO A 186 -24.22 -8.42 -12.32
C PRO A 186 -23.58 -7.09 -11.89
N ARG A 187 -23.43 -6.86 -10.58
CA ARG A 187 -22.86 -5.64 -9.99
C ARG A 187 -21.48 -5.88 -9.37
N LYS A 188 -20.88 -7.06 -9.59
CA LYS A 188 -19.66 -7.51 -8.89
C LYS A 188 -18.48 -6.54 -9.05
N ASP A 189 -18.26 -6.00 -10.24
CA ASP A 189 -17.15 -5.08 -10.48
C ASP A 189 -17.33 -3.74 -9.76
N ALA A 190 -18.55 -3.21 -9.77
CA ALA A 190 -18.89 -2.00 -9.01
C ALA A 190 -18.74 -2.21 -7.50
N LEU A 191 -19.21 -3.36 -7.00
CA LEU A 191 -19.04 -3.75 -5.60
C LEU A 191 -17.57 -3.90 -5.24
N ARG A 192 -16.76 -4.52 -6.11
CA ARG A 192 -15.32 -4.70 -5.91
C ARG A 192 -14.59 -3.36 -5.83
N ILE A 193 -14.92 -2.39 -6.69
CA ILE A 193 -14.35 -1.03 -6.61
C ILE A 193 -14.70 -0.40 -5.25
N LEU A 194 -15.99 -0.34 -4.92
CA LEU A 194 -16.44 0.30 -3.69
C LEU A 194 -15.85 -0.37 -2.45
N TRP A 195 -15.76 -1.70 -2.45
CA TRP A 195 -15.18 -2.50 -1.38
C TRP A 195 -13.69 -2.21 -1.24
N SER A 196 -12.95 -2.18 -2.36
CA SER A 196 -11.51 -1.87 -2.35
C SER A 196 -11.23 -0.48 -1.81
N LEU A 197 -12.05 0.52 -2.17
CA LEU A 197 -11.93 1.88 -1.65
C LEU A 197 -12.19 1.94 -0.15
N LEU A 198 -13.19 1.20 0.34
CA LEU A 198 -13.52 1.14 1.77
C LEU A 198 -12.42 0.40 2.55
N THR A 199 -12.03 -0.79 2.11
CA THR A 199 -10.97 -1.59 2.75
C THR A 199 -9.68 -0.80 2.87
N ALA A 200 -9.22 -0.15 1.79
CA ALA A 200 -8.01 0.67 1.81
C ALA A 200 -8.12 1.88 2.75
N THR A 201 -9.28 2.55 2.77
CA THR A 201 -9.53 3.66 3.70
C THR A 201 -9.47 3.19 5.16
N THR A 202 -10.14 2.09 5.47
CA THR A 202 -10.23 1.56 6.83
C THR A 202 -8.87 1.03 7.30
N VAL A 203 -8.17 0.26 6.48
CA VAL A 203 -6.79 -0.22 6.77
C VAL A 203 -5.85 0.95 7.01
N HIS A 204 -5.93 1.99 6.19
CA HIS A 204 -5.13 3.20 6.38
C HIS A 204 -5.44 3.88 7.71
N LEU A 205 -6.72 4.10 8.04
CA LEU A 205 -7.11 4.75 9.30
C LEU A 205 -6.66 3.93 10.52
N ILE A 206 -6.83 2.60 10.49
CA ILE A 206 -6.36 1.70 11.54
C ILE A 206 -4.86 1.87 11.75
N TRP A 207 -4.08 1.87 10.67
CA TRP A 207 -2.63 2.00 10.75
C TRP A 207 -2.20 3.37 11.27
N THR A 208 -2.86 4.46 10.84
CA THR A 208 -2.59 5.80 11.35
C THR A 208 -2.86 5.88 12.85
N GLN A 209 -4.02 5.43 13.32
CA GLN A 209 -4.36 5.46 14.74
C GLN A 209 -3.46 4.56 15.58
N HIS A 210 -3.16 3.37 15.08
CA HIS A 210 -2.19 2.47 15.69
C HIS A 210 -0.86 3.20 15.94
N ASN A 211 -0.31 3.87 14.94
CA ASN A 211 0.98 4.56 15.08
C ASN A 211 0.91 5.76 16.02
N LEU A 212 -0.18 6.53 16.00
CA LEU A 212 -0.39 7.64 16.93
C LEU A 212 -0.39 7.14 18.39
N ILE A 213 -1.02 6.00 18.66
CA ILE A 213 -1.07 5.42 20.01
C ILE A 213 0.29 4.85 20.39
N GLN A 214 0.89 4.06 19.50
CA GLN A 214 2.14 3.34 19.76
C GLN A 214 3.34 4.27 19.93
N TYR A 215 3.41 5.36 19.15
CA TYR A 215 4.61 6.19 19.05
C TYR A 215 4.41 7.65 19.45
N GLU A 216 3.16 8.14 19.51
CA GLU A 216 2.87 9.55 19.80
C GLU A 216 2.03 9.73 21.08
N HIS A 217 1.79 8.65 21.85
CA HIS A 217 1.04 8.66 23.11
C HIS A 217 -0.41 9.16 22.99
N HIS A 218 -1.02 9.02 21.81
CA HIS A 218 -2.43 9.34 21.63
C HIS A 218 -3.32 8.27 22.30
N THR A 219 -4.52 8.69 22.69
CA THR A 219 -5.57 7.77 23.14
C THR A 219 -6.33 7.17 21.94
N PRO A 220 -6.86 5.94 22.05
CA PRO A 220 -7.74 5.38 21.03
C PRO A 220 -8.93 6.28 20.71
N LEU A 221 -9.34 6.32 19.44
CA LEU A 221 -10.55 7.03 19.04
C LEU A 221 -11.78 6.44 19.74
N PRO A 222 -12.76 7.29 20.11
CA PRO A 222 -14.08 6.82 20.54
C PRO A 222 -14.75 5.96 19.45
N PRO A 223 -15.59 4.96 19.81
CA PRO A 223 -16.23 4.06 18.85
C PRO A 223 -16.98 4.79 17.71
N ASP A 224 -17.74 5.84 18.03
CA ASP A 224 -18.49 6.59 17.01
C ASP A 224 -17.61 7.39 16.05
N ALA A 225 -16.42 7.80 16.49
CA ALA A 225 -15.47 8.51 15.65
C ALA A 225 -14.91 7.59 14.57
N TRP A 226 -14.66 6.31 14.89
CA TRP A 226 -14.23 5.33 13.89
C TRP A 226 -15.24 5.20 12.74
N HIS A 227 -16.52 4.96 13.05
CA HIS A 227 -17.57 4.80 12.04
C HIS A 227 -17.69 6.04 11.13
N GLN A 228 -17.59 7.23 11.72
CA GLN A 228 -17.68 8.49 10.97
C GLN A 228 -16.46 8.70 10.08
N LEU A 229 -15.25 8.48 10.59
CA LEU A 229 -14.02 8.73 9.86
C LEU A 229 -13.81 7.72 8.73
N THR A 230 -14.10 6.43 8.94
CA THR A 230 -14.05 5.44 7.85
C THR A 230 -15.09 5.76 6.77
N PHE A 231 -16.29 6.17 7.18
CA PHE A 231 -17.33 6.57 6.25
C PHE A 231 -16.95 7.80 5.42
N ILE A 232 -16.53 8.90 6.06
CA ILE A 232 -16.13 10.13 5.36
C ILE A 232 -14.91 9.88 4.47
N GLY A 233 -13.92 9.14 4.97
CA GLY A 233 -12.75 8.74 4.20
C GLY A 233 -13.14 7.95 2.96
N TRP A 234 -14.05 6.98 3.12
CA TRP A 234 -14.53 6.15 2.02
C TRP A 234 -15.30 6.98 1.00
N MET A 235 -16.22 7.84 1.43
CA MET A 235 -16.95 8.75 0.53
C MET A 235 -16.00 9.70 -0.22
N THR A 236 -14.91 10.13 0.42
CA THR A 236 -13.89 10.96 -0.24
C THR A 236 -13.15 10.17 -1.32
N SER A 237 -12.76 8.93 -1.03
CA SER A 237 -12.15 8.02 -2.01
C SER A 237 -13.10 7.70 -3.16
N VAL A 238 -14.39 7.49 -2.88
CA VAL A 238 -15.45 7.28 -3.88
C VAL A 238 -15.63 8.51 -4.76
N ARG A 239 -15.76 9.71 -4.19
CA ARG A 239 -15.84 10.96 -4.97
C ARG A 239 -14.65 11.14 -5.90
N ARG A 240 -13.43 10.91 -5.39
CA ARG A 240 -12.22 10.95 -6.22
C ARG A 240 -12.32 9.96 -7.37
N TRP A 241 -12.68 8.71 -7.09
CA TRP A 241 -12.81 7.69 -8.13
C TRP A 241 -13.84 8.10 -9.20
N LEU A 242 -15.01 8.60 -8.79
CA LEU A 242 -16.07 9.07 -9.68
C LEU A 242 -15.64 10.23 -10.58
N ARG A 243 -14.82 11.17 -10.07
CA ARG A 243 -14.26 12.29 -10.84
C ARG A 243 -13.27 11.86 -11.92
N LEU A 244 -12.62 10.71 -11.72
CA LEU A 244 -11.66 10.16 -12.69
C LEU A 244 -12.33 9.33 -13.78
N GLN A 245 -13.62 9.02 -13.66
CA GLN A 245 -14.36 8.27 -14.67
C GLN A 245 -15.02 9.20 -15.68
N LEU A 246 -15.16 8.72 -16.92
CA LEU A 246 -16.00 9.37 -17.93
C LEU A 246 -17.47 9.37 -17.46
N PRO A 247 -18.25 10.46 -17.71
CA PRO A 247 -19.64 10.56 -17.30
C PRO A 247 -20.51 9.37 -17.75
N ASP A 248 -20.32 8.91 -18.99
CA ASP A 248 -21.10 7.85 -19.64
C ASP A 248 -20.57 6.43 -19.41
N CYS A 249 -19.56 6.28 -18.54
CA CYS A 249 -19.01 4.97 -18.22
C CYS A 249 -20.09 4.07 -17.57
N PRO A 250 -20.44 2.89 -18.13
CA PRO A 250 -21.46 2.01 -17.55
C PRO A 250 -21.13 1.58 -16.12
N LEU A 251 -19.84 1.35 -15.83
CA LEU A 251 -19.37 0.98 -14.50
C LEU A 251 -19.59 2.10 -13.48
N ARG A 252 -19.41 3.36 -13.88
CA ARG A 252 -19.70 4.53 -13.05
C ARG A 252 -21.18 4.58 -12.67
N THR A 253 -22.07 4.31 -13.62
CA THR A 253 -23.52 4.25 -13.37
C THR A 253 -23.86 3.13 -12.39
N THR A 254 -23.31 1.92 -12.57
CA THR A 254 -23.53 0.79 -11.64
C THR A 254 -23.00 1.09 -10.23
N VAL A 255 -21.85 1.76 -10.11
CA VAL A 255 -21.30 2.20 -8.81
C VAL A 255 -22.27 3.15 -8.10
N LEU A 256 -22.84 4.12 -8.81
CA LEU A 256 -23.83 5.05 -8.24
C LEU A 256 -25.11 4.33 -7.78
N GLN A 257 -25.58 3.34 -8.54
CA GLN A 257 -26.75 2.52 -8.16
C GLN A 257 -26.49 1.70 -6.89
N VAL A 258 -25.28 1.11 -6.76
CA VAL A 258 -24.88 0.39 -5.55
C VAL A 258 -24.80 1.35 -4.35
N LEU A 259 -24.20 2.53 -4.51
CA LEU A 259 -24.13 3.55 -3.45
C LEU A 259 -25.53 4.01 -3.01
N TYR A 260 -26.44 4.21 -3.96
CA TYR A 260 -27.83 4.56 -3.65
C TYR A 260 -28.52 3.48 -2.81
N SER A 261 -28.28 2.21 -3.12
CA SER A 261 -28.80 1.09 -2.34
C SER A 261 -28.19 1.06 -0.93
N LEU A 262 -26.86 1.21 -0.82
CA LEU A 262 -26.14 1.24 0.46
C LEU A 262 -26.62 2.38 1.37
N ARG A 263 -26.93 3.57 0.81
CA ARG A 263 -27.46 4.72 1.54
C ARG A 263 -28.74 4.40 2.32
N GLY A 264 -29.56 3.45 1.85
CA GLY A 264 -30.80 3.06 2.50
C GLY A 264 -30.62 2.24 3.79
N HIS A 265 -29.45 1.65 4.01
CA HIS A 265 -29.21 0.77 5.16
C HIS A 265 -29.03 1.57 6.47
N PRO A 266 -29.52 1.08 7.63
CA PRO A 266 -29.59 1.86 8.87
C PRO A 266 -28.28 2.55 9.28
N ASN A 267 -27.17 1.81 9.28
CA ASN A 267 -25.85 2.30 9.67
C ASN A 267 -25.36 3.46 8.81
N TYR A 268 -25.66 3.40 7.52
CA TYR A 268 -25.28 4.40 6.54
C TYR A 268 -26.29 5.54 6.46
N ARG A 269 -27.58 5.26 6.55
CA ARG A 269 -28.64 6.28 6.50
C ARG A 269 -28.39 7.42 7.48
N VAL A 270 -28.02 7.11 8.73
CA VAL A 270 -27.72 8.12 9.75
C VAL A 270 -26.53 8.98 9.36
N LEU A 271 -25.45 8.38 8.85
CA LEU A 271 -24.26 9.11 8.43
C LEU A 271 -24.48 9.94 7.17
N TRP A 272 -25.31 9.48 6.23
CA TRP A 272 -25.70 10.26 5.06
C TRP A 272 -26.59 11.45 5.42
N VAL A 273 -27.45 11.33 6.43
CA VAL A 273 -28.22 12.46 6.97
C VAL A 273 -27.28 13.47 7.63
N LYS A 274 -26.28 13.00 8.39
CA LYS A 274 -25.28 13.86 9.03
C LYS A 274 -24.35 14.56 8.03
N TYR A 275 -24.01 13.89 6.94
CA TYR A 275 -23.07 14.38 5.91
C TYR A 275 -23.70 14.37 4.51
N PRO A 276 -24.73 15.20 4.25
CA PRO A 276 -25.52 15.13 3.01
C PRO A 276 -24.70 15.44 1.74
N HIS A 277 -23.64 16.23 1.88
CA HIS A 277 -22.76 16.64 0.77
C HIS A 277 -21.54 15.72 0.56
N CYS A 278 -21.48 14.58 1.26
CA CYS A 278 -20.30 13.69 1.23
C CYS A 278 -19.99 13.10 -0.16
N LEU A 279 -20.96 13.07 -1.08
CA LEU A 279 -20.79 12.59 -2.46
C LEU A 279 -20.90 13.69 -3.53
N GLN A 280 -21.05 14.95 -3.12
CA GLN A 280 -21.19 16.06 -4.05
C GLN A 280 -19.90 16.24 -4.87
N LEU A 281 -20.01 16.19 -6.20
CA LEU A 281 -18.85 16.20 -7.11
C LEU A 281 -18.39 17.62 -7.48
N GLN A 282 -19.30 18.59 -7.54
CA GLN A 282 -19.05 20.01 -7.84
C GLN A 282 -19.50 20.92 -6.69
N PRO A 283 -18.86 22.06 -6.44
CA PRO A 283 -19.36 23.06 -5.50
C PRO A 283 -20.78 23.48 -5.87
N THR A 284 -21.67 23.66 -4.88
CA THR A 284 -22.97 24.28 -5.13
C THR A 284 -22.72 25.71 -5.61
N PRO A 285 -23.31 26.17 -6.73
CA PRO A 285 -23.25 27.58 -7.05
C PRO A 285 -23.85 28.38 -5.87
N PRO A 286 -23.29 29.57 -5.55
CA PRO A 286 -23.86 30.39 -4.48
C PRO A 286 -25.32 30.70 -4.81
N SER A 287 -26.19 30.54 -3.83
CA SER A 287 -27.59 30.93 -3.91
C SER A 287 -27.63 32.43 -4.26
N THR A 288 -28.14 32.78 -5.43
CA THR A 288 -28.50 34.16 -5.78
C THR A 288 -29.80 34.55 -5.14
#